data_AF-A0A1T4T6R6-F1
#
_entry.id   AF-A0A1T4T6R6-F1
#
_cell.length_a   1.000
_cell.length_b   1.000
_cell.length_c   1.000
_cell.angle_alpha   90.00
_cell.angle_beta   90.00
_cell.angle_gamma   90.00
#
_symmetry.space_group_name_H-M   'P 1'
#
loop_
_entity.id
_entity.type
_entity.pdbx_description
1 polymer ?
#
loop_
_entity_poly.entity_id
_entity_poly.type
_entity_poly.pdbx_seq_one_letter_code
_entity_poly.pdbx_strand_id
1 'polypeptide(L)'
;MEHLIGIVSLAVGLLTAAGVLLAVARSAAKGELERNPMVGIRTRTTLSSDAAWRAGHRAAAPWLTRAAQTALVAGIVSGVIAVVQAVTGAGGAAVLAVPGAGWILFLLLVVVAVRRADTAGRAATEGA
;
A
#
# COMPACT_ATOMS: atom_id res chain seq x y z
N MET A 1 21.40 19.39 -0.48
CA MET A 1 21.07 18.51 0.67
C MET A 1 19.57 18.32 0.84
N GLU A 2 18.75 19.37 0.74
CA GLU A 2 17.28 19.29 0.89
C GLU A 2 16.62 18.21 0.02
N HIS A 3 16.90 18.17 -1.29
CA HIS A 3 16.32 17.18 -2.19
C HIS A 3 16.77 15.74 -1.92
N LEU A 4 17.99 15.56 -1.40
CA LEU A 4 18.51 14.24 -1.01
C LEU A 4 17.73 13.69 0.20
N ILE A 5 17.49 14.53 1.20
CA ILE A 5 16.67 14.16 2.36
C ILE A 5 15.26 13.79 1.89
N GLY A 6 14.65 14.63 1.04
CA GLY A 6 13.30 14.39 0.52
C GLY A 6 13.15 13.06 -0.22
N ILE A 7 14.06 12.75 -1.15
CA ILE A 7 13.99 11.49 -1.90
C ILE A 7 14.21 10.26 -1.00
N VAL A 8 15.14 10.35 -0.03
CA VAL A 8 15.40 9.27 0.92
C VAL A 8 14.16 9.02 1.79
N SER A 9 13.55 10.07 2.34
CA SER A 9 12.34 9.95 3.16
C SER A 9 11.19 9.31 2.39
N LEU A 10 10.95 9.73 1.16
CA LEU A 10 9.88 9.16 0.34
C LEU A 10 10.18 7.71 -0.06
N ALA A 11 11.43 7.39 -0.40
CA ALA A 11 11.84 6.02 -0.73
C ALA A 11 11.65 5.06 0.44
N VAL A 12 12.13 5.43 1.63
CA VAL A 12 11.96 4.64 2.85
C VAL A 12 10.48 4.44 3.17
N GLY A 13 9.67 5.51 3.06
CA GLY A 13 8.24 5.41 3.28
C GLY A 13 7.55 4.43 2.33
N LEU A 14 7.89 4.44 1.04
CA LEU A 14 7.37 3.49 0.05
C LEU A 14 7.79 2.04 0.38
N LEU A 15 9.05 1.82 0.75
CA LEU A 15 9.55 0.48 1.10
C LEU A 15 8.86 -0.08 2.35
N THR A 16 8.68 0.75 3.37
CA THR A 16 7.93 0.38 4.58
C THR A 16 6.47 0.06 4.25
N ALA A 17 5.81 0.91 3.45
CA ALA A 17 4.43 0.69 3.03
C ALA A 17 4.28 -0.60 2.22
N ALA A 18 5.23 -0.92 1.33
CA ALA A 18 5.25 -2.16 0.58
C ALA A 18 5.31 -3.39 1.49
N GLY A 19 6.19 -3.38 2.50
CA GLY A 19 6.31 -4.46 3.48
C GLY A 19 5.01 -4.68 4.25
N VAL A 20 4.41 -3.61 4.76
CA VAL A 20 3.14 -3.67 5.51
C VAL A 20 2.00 -4.21 4.64
N LEU A 21 1.80 -3.68 3.44
CA LEU A 21 0.71 -4.13 2.57
C LEU A 21 0.87 -5.58 2.13
N LEU A 22 2.11 -6.01 1.85
CA LEU A 22 2.37 -7.39 1.48
C LEU A 22 2.10 -8.36 2.64
N ALA A 23 2.44 -7.98 3.87
CA ALA A 23 2.10 -8.75 5.06
C ALA A 23 0.57 -8.89 5.22
N VAL A 24 -0.17 -7.78 5.14
CA VAL A 24 -1.64 -7.78 5.23
C VAL A 24 -2.27 -8.61 4.10
N ALA A 25 -1.81 -8.46 2.86
CA ALA A 25 -2.32 -9.22 1.72
C ALA A 25 -2.08 -10.74 1.88
N ARG A 26 -0.91 -11.14 2.40
CA ARG A 26 -0.59 -12.55 2.66
C ARG A 26 -1.44 -13.14 3.78
N SER A 27 -1.58 -12.44 4.91
CA SER A 27 -2.44 -12.88 6.01
C SER A 27 -3.92 -12.97 5.59
N ALA A 28 -4.38 -12.03 4.76
CA ALA A 28 -5.72 -12.09 4.16
C ALA A 28 -5.91 -13.29 3.22
N ALA A 29 -4.92 -13.60 2.38
CA ALA A 29 -4.97 -14.73 1.44
C ALA A 29 -4.95 -16.08 2.16
N LYS A 30 -4.24 -16.19 3.29
CA LYS A 30 -4.20 -17.41 4.11
C LYS A 30 -5.41 -17.56 5.04
N GLY A 31 -6.26 -16.54 5.15
CA GLY A 31 -7.38 -16.54 6.10
C GLY A 31 -6.97 -16.41 7.57
N GLU A 32 -5.70 -16.11 7.83
CA GLU A 32 -5.13 -15.91 9.18
C GLU A 32 -5.51 -14.54 9.77
N LEU A 33 -6.06 -13.64 8.94
CA LEU A 33 -6.47 -12.31 9.39
C LEU A 33 -7.82 -12.40 10.10
N GLU A 34 -7.81 -12.62 11.41
CA GLU A 34 -9.01 -12.54 12.24
C GLU A 34 -9.53 -11.10 12.34
N ARG A 35 -10.85 -10.95 12.55
CA ARG A 35 -11.47 -9.63 12.67
C ARG A 35 -10.95 -8.93 13.91
N ASN A 36 -10.22 -7.83 13.72
CA ASN A 36 -9.62 -7.08 14.81
C ASN A 36 -9.58 -5.57 14.48
N PRO A 37 -9.57 -4.68 15.49
CA PRO A 37 -9.56 -3.24 15.25
C PRO A 37 -8.17 -2.66 14.94
N MET A 38 -7.10 -3.46 15.01
CA MET A 38 -5.71 -2.99 14.90
C MET A 38 -5.14 -3.11 13.48
N VAL A 39 -5.33 -4.25 12.81
CA VAL A 39 -4.68 -4.62 11.55
C VAL A 39 -5.73 -5.03 10.50
N GLY A 40 -5.73 -4.33 9.36
CA GLY A 40 -6.58 -4.63 8.21
C GLY A 40 -7.29 -3.41 7.64
N ILE A 41 -8.15 -3.65 6.65
CA ILE A 41 -9.03 -2.64 6.05
C ILE A 41 -10.26 -2.49 6.93
N ARG A 42 -10.36 -1.33 7.59
CA ARG A 42 -11.39 -1.02 8.60
C ARG A 42 -12.42 -0.07 8.00
N THR A 43 -13.46 -0.61 7.38
CA THR A 43 -14.65 0.13 7.02
C THR A 43 -15.79 -0.27 7.94
N ARG A 44 -16.87 0.52 7.98
CA ARG A 44 -18.09 0.15 8.73
C ARG A 44 -18.60 -1.22 8.30
N THR A 45 -18.47 -1.54 7.01
CA THR A 45 -18.88 -2.82 6.44
C THR A 45 -17.93 -3.96 6.80
N THR A 46 -16.61 -3.81 6.65
CA THR A 46 -15.69 -4.93 6.96
C THR A 46 -15.68 -5.30 8.44
N LEU A 47 -16.05 -4.38 9.33
CA LEU A 47 -16.15 -4.62 10.77
C LEU A 47 -17.50 -5.19 11.22
N SER A 48 -18.54 -5.18 10.38
CA SER A 48 -19.90 -5.57 10.78
C SER A 48 -20.04 -7.05 11.13
N SER A 49 -19.33 -7.93 10.42
CA SER A 49 -19.36 -9.37 10.64
C SER A 49 -18.06 -10.04 10.18
N ASP A 50 -17.81 -11.25 10.67
CA ASP A 50 -16.65 -12.04 10.22
C ASP A 50 -16.76 -12.43 8.74
N ALA A 51 -17.99 -12.64 8.25
CA ALA A 51 -18.26 -12.89 6.83
C ALA A 51 -17.85 -11.69 5.97
N ALA A 52 -18.27 -10.48 6.36
CA ALA A 52 -17.92 -9.23 5.69
C ALA A 52 -16.41 -8.95 5.75
N TRP A 53 -15.79 -9.20 6.91
CA TRP A 53 -14.35 -9.09 7.09
C TRP A 53 -13.58 -9.97 6.12
N ARG A 54 -13.88 -11.28 6.08
CA ARG A 54 -13.19 -12.24 5.22
C ARG A 54 -13.44 -11.95 3.74
N ALA A 55 -14.68 -11.66 3.35
CA ALA A 55 -15.03 -11.34 1.97
C ALA A 55 -14.30 -10.07 1.50
N GLY A 56 -14.31 -9.01 2.32
CA GLY A 56 -13.64 -7.76 2.02
C GLY A 56 -12.12 -7.93 1.87
N HIS A 57 -11.48 -8.61 2.81
CA HIS A 57 -10.03 -8.82 2.76
C HIS A 57 -9.58 -9.70 1.60
N ARG A 58 -10.36 -10.74 1.25
CA ARG A 58 -10.09 -11.53 0.03
C ARG A 58 -10.21 -10.70 -1.24
N ALA A 59 -11.24 -9.85 -1.35
CA ALA A 59 -11.44 -9.00 -2.51
C ALA A 59 -10.36 -7.90 -2.65
N ALA A 60 -9.83 -7.42 -1.52
CA ALA A 60 -8.79 -6.41 -1.48
C ALA A 60 -7.37 -6.97 -1.70
N ALA A 61 -7.10 -8.22 -1.33
CA ALA A 61 -5.78 -8.85 -1.40
C ALA A 61 -5.04 -8.60 -2.74
N PRO A 62 -5.62 -8.85 -3.93
CA PRO A 62 -4.89 -8.63 -5.19
C PRO A 62 -4.59 -7.15 -5.46
N TRP A 63 -5.37 -6.22 -4.92
CA TRP A 63 -5.11 -4.78 -5.03
C TRP A 63 -4.04 -4.31 -4.05
N LEU A 64 -4.05 -4.85 -2.81
CA LEU A 64 -2.98 -4.63 -1.84
C LEU A 64 -1.64 -5.17 -2.33
N THR A 65 -1.61 -6.34 -2.99
CA THR A 65 -0.39 -6.87 -3.61
C THR A 65 0.13 -5.96 -4.72
N ARG A 66 -0.74 -5.44 -5.60
CA ARG A 66 -0.33 -4.48 -6.64
C ARG A 66 0.19 -3.18 -6.03
N ALA A 67 -0.49 -2.64 -5.02
CA ALA A 67 -0.03 -1.46 -4.29
C ALA A 67 1.35 -1.69 -3.65
N ALA A 68 1.57 -2.85 -3.04
CA ALA A 68 2.85 -3.23 -2.46
C ALA A 68 3.96 -3.34 -3.52
N GLN A 69 3.68 -3.96 -4.67
CA GLN A 69 4.62 -4.05 -5.79
C GLN A 69 4.97 -2.67 -6.35
N THR A 70 3.98 -1.81 -6.55
CA THR A 70 4.20 -0.42 -6.98
C THR A 70 5.09 0.34 -6.00
N ALA A 71 4.79 0.26 -4.70
CA ALA A 71 5.58 0.94 -3.68
C ALA A 71 7.00 0.36 -3.59
N LEU A 72 7.17 -0.95 -3.71
CA LEU A 72 8.48 -1.59 -3.72
C LEU A 72 9.33 -1.09 -4.91
N VAL A 73 8.79 -1.14 -6.12
CA VAL A 73 9.49 -0.70 -7.34
C VAL A 73 9.83 0.78 -7.26
N ALA A 74 8.86 1.63 -6.92
CA ALA A 74 9.09 3.07 -6.81
C ALA A 74 10.09 3.41 -5.69
N GLY A 75 10.05 2.70 -4.57
CA GLY A 75 10.99 2.84 -3.46
C GLY A 75 12.42 2.46 -3.85
N ILE A 76 12.61 1.32 -4.53
CA ILE A 76 13.92 0.88 -5.03
C ILE A 76 14.49 1.89 -6.03
N VAL A 77 13.70 2.29 -7.03
CA VAL A 77 14.13 3.27 -8.04
C VAL A 77 14.51 4.60 -7.39
N SER A 78 13.71 5.08 -6.43
CA SER A 78 14.00 6.31 -5.70
C SER A 78 15.27 6.18 -4.84
N GLY A 79 15.51 5.03 -4.23
CA GLY A 79 16.73 4.74 -3.50
C GLY A 79 17.98 4.75 -4.38
N VAL A 80 17.90 4.17 -5.59
CA VAL A 80 19.00 4.23 -6.57
C VAL A 80 19.28 5.68 -6.97
N ILE A 81 18.24 6.47 -7.27
CA ILE A 81 18.40 7.90 -7.60
C ILE A 81 19.03 8.66 -6.42
N ALA A 82 18.66 8.34 -5.17
CA ALA A 82 19.26 8.95 -3.98
C ALA A 82 20.76 8.65 -3.86
N VAL A 83 21.18 7.40 -4.12
CA VAL A 83 22.59 7.00 -4.12
C VAL A 83 23.37 7.72 -5.21
N VAL A 84 22.82 7.79 -6.43
CA VAL A 84 23.46 8.52 -7.54
C VAL A 84 23.64 9.99 -7.20
N GLN A 85 22.62 10.65 -6.64
CA GLN A 85 22.71 12.04 -6.19
C GLN A 85 23.77 12.22 -5.09
N ALA A 86 23.85 11.30 -4.13
CA ALA A 86 24.82 11.38 -3.04
C ALA A 86 26.27 11.24 -3.54
N VAL A 87 26.52 10.40 -4.54
CA VAL A 87 27.85 10.15 -5.11
C VAL A 87 28.28 11.26 -6.08
N THR A 88 27.36 11.71 -6.93
CA THR A 88 27.69 12.64 -8.02
C THR A 88 27.47 14.11 -7.67
N GLY A 89 26.68 14.40 -6.63
CA GLY A 89 26.20 15.75 -6.32
C GLY A 89 25.20 16.31 -7.34
N ALA A 90 24.94 15.60 -8.45
CA ALA A 90 24.05 16.03 -9.51
C ALA A 90 22.60 15.70 -9.14
N GLY A 91 21.79 16.72 -8.86
CA GLY A 91 20.38 16.56 -8.52
C GLY A 91 19.66 17.90 -8.41
N GLY A 92 18.36 17.90 -8.72
CA GLY A 92 17.48 19.07 -8.60
C GLY A 92 16.07 18.61 -8.30
N ALA A 93 15.14 19.55 -8.09
CA ALA A 93 13.76 19.25 -7.64
C ALA A 93 13.03 18.18 -8.47
N ALA A 94 13.35 18.03 -9.76
CA ALA A 94 12.78 17.02 -10.65
C ALA A 94 12.97 15.57 -10.17
N VAL A 95 14.02 15.29 -9.37
CA VAL A 95 14.27 13.95 -8.81
C VAL A 95 13.15 13.48 -7.87
N LEU A 96 12.36 14.40 -7.32
CA LEU A 96 11.22 14.10 -6.46
C LEU A 96 9.97 13.64 -7.25
N ALA A 97 9.95 13.83 -8.56
CA ALA A 97 8.81 13.42 -9.39
C ALA A 97 8.62 11.89 -9.36
N VAL A 98 9.70 11.12 -9.33
CA VAL A 98 9.66 9.65 -9.31
C VAL A 98 9.04 9.11 -8.01
N PRO A 99 9.56 9.42 -6.80
CA PRO A 99 8.91 8.99 -5.56
C PRO A 99 7.50 9.57 -5.39
N GLY A 100 7.27 10.82 -5.84
CA GLY A 100 5.96 11.46 -5.79
C GLY A 100 4.91 10.71 -6.62
N ALA A 101 5.21 10.39 -7.87
CA ALA A 101 4.36 9.57 -8.74
C ALA A 101 4.14 8.16 -8.15
N GLY A 102 5.18 7.57 -7.56
CA GLY A 102 5.11 6.30 -6.84
C GLY A 102 4.08 6.33 -5.70
N TRP A 103 4.12 7.37 -4.86
CA TRP A 103 3.15 7.58 -3.78
C TRP A 103 1.72 7.77 -4.29
N ILE A 104 1.54 8.59 -5.33
CA ILE A 104 0.21 8.82 -5.92
C ILE A 104 -0.39 7.51 -6.41
N LEU A 105 0.36 6.74 -7.21
CA LEU A 105 -0.12 5.46 -7.74
C LEU A 105 -0.38 4.44 -6.63
N PHE A 106 0.51 4.36 -5.64
CA PHE A 106 0.32 3.53 -4.44
C PHE A 106 -0.99 3.87 -3.73
N LEU A 107 -1.25 5.16 -3.44
CA LEU A 107 -2.45 5.60 -2.74
C LEU A 107 -3.71 5.30 -3.55
N LEU A 108 -3.69 5.50 -4.87
CA LEU A 108 -4.81 5.15 -5.74
C LEU A 108 -5.15 3.65 -5.66
N LEU A 109 -4.14 2.78 -5.67
CA LEU A 109 -4.35 1.33 -5.55
C LEU A 109 -4.87 0.94 -4.17
N VAL A 110 -4.42 1.59 -3.10
CA VAL A 110 -4.97 1.41 -1.75
C VAL A 110 -6.43 1.83 -1.69
N VAL A 111 -6.81 2.97 -2.29
CA VAL A 111 -8.21 3.42 -2.36
C VAL A 111 -9.07 2.40 -3.11
N VAL A 112 -8.56 1.84 -4.22
CA VAL A 112 -9.27 0.76 -4.94
C VAL A 112 -9.42 -0.48 -4.07
N ALA A 113 -8.37 -0.89 -3.34
CA ALA A 113 -8.43 -2.02 -2.42
C ALA A 113 -9.51 -1.82 -1.35
N VAL A 114 -9.59 -0.63 -0.75
CA VAL A 114 -10.60 -0.28 0.25
C VAL A 114 -12.01 -0.35 -0.35
N ARG A 115 -12.23 0.23 -1.53
CA ARG A 115 -13.54 0.19 -2.21
C ARG A 115 -13.98 -1.23 -2.56
N ARG A 116 -13.03 -2.09 -2.97
CA ARG A 116 -13.28 -3.50 -3.26
C ARG A 116 -13.59 -4.29 -2.00
N ALA A 117 -12.90 -4.01 -0.90
CA ALA A 117 -13.19 -4.62 0.40
C ALA A 117 -14.61 -4.29 0.85
N ASP A 118 -14.97 -3.02 0.76
CA ASP A 118 -16.25 -2.49 1.21
C ASP A 118 -17.43 -3.04 0.38
N THR A 119 -17.25 -3.12 -0.94
CA THR A 119 -18.25 -3.70 -1.85
C THR A 119 -18.45 -5.19 -1.60
N ALA A 120 -17.37 -5.97 -1.45
CA ALA A 120 -17.47 -7.40 -1.19
C ALA A 120 -18.01 -7.69 0.22
N GLY A 121 -17.70 -6.84 1.20
CA GLY A 121 -18.25 -6.93 2.55
C GLY A 121 -19.76 -6.74 2.56
N ARG A 122 -20.30 -5.78 1.80
CA ARG A 122 -21.75 -5.54 1.71
C ARG A 122 -22.48 -6.72 1.10
N ALA A 123 -21.97 -7.24 -0.02
CA ALA A 123 -22.54 -8.42 -0.66
C ALA A 123 -22.57 -9.63 0.29
N ALA A 124 -21.57 -9.78 1.14
CA ALA A 124 -21.53 -10.86 2.14
C ALA A 124 -22.49 -10.66 3.32
N THR A 125 -22.92 -9.42 3.60
CA THR A 125 -23.94 -9.14 4.63
C THR A 125 -25.37 -9.22 4.10
N GLU A 126 -25.58 -8.93 2.81
CA GLU A 126 -26.91 -8.98 2.19
C GLU A 126 -27.33 -10.41 1.80
N GLY A 127 -26.35 -11.31 1.60
CA GLY A 127 -26.58 -12.72 1.29
C GLY A 127 -26.50 -13.68 2.49
N ALA A 128 -26.37 -13.16 3.72
CA ALA A 128 -26.27 -13.93 4.97
C ALA A 128 -27.53 -13.73 5.82
#